data_AF-A0ABD3SQ29-F1
#
_entry.id   AF-A0ABD3SQ29-F1
#
_cell.length_a   1.000
_cell.length_b   1.000
_cell.length_c   1.000
_cell.angle_alpha   90.00
_cell.angle_beta   90.00
_cell.angle_gamma   90.00
#
_symmetry.space_group_name_H-M   'P 1'
#
loop_
_entity.id
_entity.type
_entity.pdbx_description
1 polymer ?
#
loop_
_entity_poly.entity_id
_entity_poly.type
_entity_poly.pdbx_seq_one_letter_code
_entity_poly.pdbx_strand_id
1 'polypeptide(L)'
;MSTLRHKKKDHVSTETVSMEDIEALISPDDEDASAPASQSKSSTAEHDPVLLTKLVLSKVGALISSDEGEDDGIATSGGFIAILRDIVIGMVFGMLCISILITLDHRDVIHLQSAHDYRAMAFNILKDPETRKSVQEASGLVFVDVDDHKRKVTEISKFPNMMKEMEEKKKKVAADLEVAKKEHDAIKPGYDVLVLNPSLGLDKFCGDCKWNGGTNCNARKDYLKSTYHLGEIKAKVEMMKSLPQCVNK
;
A
#
# COMPACT_ATOMS: atom_id res chain seq x y z
N MET A 1 21.85 -50.38 -3.87
CA MET A 1 20.46 -49.87 -3.83
C MET A 1 20.51 -48.36 -3.63
N SER A 2 20.52 -47.59 -4.72
CA SER A 2 20.54 -46.11 -4.67
C SER A 2 19.40 -45.60 -5.54
N THR A 3 18.35 -45.08 -4.91
CA THR A 3 17.19 -44.50 -5.58
C THR A 3 17.48 -43.04 -5.97
N LEU A 4 17.68 -42.82 -7.27
CA LEU A 4 17.72 -41.51 -7.91
C LEU A 4 16.30 -40.92 -7.95
N ARG A 5 16.05 -39.86 -7.17
CA ARG A 5 14.85 -39.04 -7.27
C ARG A 5 14.99 -38.05 -8.42
N HIS A 6 14.25 -38.27 -9.50
CA HIS A 6 14.02 -37.25 -10.52
C HIS A 6 13.16 -36.12 -9.95
N LYS A 7 13.76 -34.94 -9.80
CA LYS A 7 13.07 -33.70 -9.45
C LYS A 7 12.46 -33.13 -10.74
N LYS A 8 11.15 -33.30 -10.89
CA LYS A 8 10.35 -32.70 -11.95
C LYS A 8 10.43 -31.18 -11.80
N LYS A 9 10.95 -30.50 -12.83
CA LYS A 9 11.09 -29.04 -12.88
C LYS A 9 9.84 -28.53 -13.57
N ASP A 10 8.90 -28.00 -12.79
CA ASP A 10 7.69 -27.40 -13.35
C ASP A 10 8.09 -26.13 -14.11
N HIS A 11 7.72 -26.13 -15.39
CA HIS A 11 7.92 -25.04 -16.32
C HIS A 11 6.93 -23.94 -15.94
N VAL A 12 7.41 -22.91 -15.23
CA VAL A 12 6.66 -21.67 -15.07
C VAL A 12 6.68 -20.98 -16.43
N SER A 13 5.56 -21.02 -17.12
CA SER A 13 5.31 -20.19 -18.30
C SER A 13 5.24 -18.74 -17.83
N THR A 14 6.34 -18.02 -18.04
CA THR A 14 6.34 -16.56 -17.96
C THR A 14 5.56 -16.08 -19.18
N GLU A 15 4.25 -15.86 -19.03
CA GLU A 15 3.49 -15.04 -19.97
C GLU A 15 4.15 -13.67 -20.00
N THR A 16 4.81 -13.38 -21.12
CA THR A 16 5.25 -12.05 -21.47
C THR A 16 4.00 -11.23 -21.73
N VAL A 17 3.53 -10.53 -20.69
CA VAL A 17 2.54 -9.45 -20.84
C VAL A 17 3.18 -8.42 -21.77
N SER A 18 2.62 -8.30 -22.97
CA SER A 18 3.01 -7.30 -23.95
C SER A 18 2.82 -5.91 -23.36
N MET A 19 3.85 -5.08 -23.47
CA MET A 19 3.85 -3.71 -22.96
C MET A 19 2.81 -2.81 -23.67
N GLU A 20 2.28 -3.27 -24.81
CA GLU A 20 1.20 -2.65 -25.58
C GLU A 20 -0.18 -2.80 -24.90
N ASP A 21 -0.38 -3.80 -24.02
CA ASP A 21 -1.66 -3.97 -23.32
C ASP A 21 -1.80 -3.07 -22.07
N ILE A 22 -0.70 -2.46 -21.60
CA ILE A 22 -0.70 -1.57 -20.44
C ILE A 22 -1.01 -0.11 -20.85
N GLU A 23 -0.74 0.27 -22.09
CA GLU A 23 -1.08 1.62 -22.61
C GLU A 23 -2.57 1.80 -22.91
N ALA A 24 -3.36 0.72 -23.04
CA ALA A 24 -4.80 0.79 -23.25
C ALA A 24 -5.62 0.99 -21.95
N LEU A 25 -5.00 0.91 -20.77
CA LEU A 25 -5.67 1.05 -19.47
C LEU A 25 -5.48 2.42 -18.80
N ILE A 26 -4.80 3.36 -19.47
CA ILE A 26 -4.61 4.73 -18.97
C ILE A 26 -4.98 5.72 -20.08
N SER A 27 -6.25 5.68 -20.50
CA SER A 27 -6.88 6.84 -21.13
C SER A 27 -7.52 7.69 -20.04
N PRO A 28 -7.11 8.97 -19.89
CA PRO A 28 -7.89 9.94 -19.14
C PRO A 28 -9.04 10.39 -20.03
N ASP A 29 -10.18 9.70 -19.94
CA ASP A 29 -11.44 10.18 -20.51
C ASP A 29 -12.06 11.17 -19.53
N ASP A 30 -11.97 12.46 -19.92
CA ASP A 30 -12.88 13.51 -19.51
C ASP A 30 -14.30 13.15 -19.97
N GLU A 31 -15.16 12.66 -19.08
CA GLU A 31 -16.61 12.74 -19.25
C GLU A 31 -17.32 13.14 -17.95
N ASP A 32 -17.92 14.33 -18.04
CA ASP A 32 -18.97 14.86 -17.18
C ASP A 32 -20.16 13.88 -17.11
N ALA A 33 -20.23 13.09 -16.04
CA ALA A 33 -21.43 12.38 -15.63
C ALA A 33 -21.80 12.75 -14.20
N SER A 34 -22.72 13.71 -14.10
CA SER A 34 -23.42 14.06 -12.87
C SER A 34 -24.21 12.87 -12.32
N ALA A 35 -23.79 12.38 -11.15
CA ALA A 35 -24.62 11.65 -10.20
C ALA A 35 -24.39 12.25 -8.80
N PRO A 36 -25.40 12.27 -7.92
CA PRO A 36 -25.41 13.16 -6.76
C PRO A 36 -24.45 12.67 -5.69
N ALA A 37 -23.32 13.35 -5.56
CA ALA A 37 -22.50 13.27 -4.37
C ALA A 37 -23.31 13.82 -3.19
N SER A 38 -23.69 12.93 -2.27
CA SER A 38 -24.02 13.27 -0.91
C SER A 38 -22.82 13.98 -0.28
N GLN A 39 -22.81 15.31 -0.37
CA GLN A 39 -21.92 16.17 0.38
C GLN A 39 -22.31 16.07 1.85
N SER A 40 -21.75 15.10 2.58
CA SER A 40 -21.52 15.29 4.00
C SER A 40 -20.39 16.31 4.13
N LYS A 41 -20.74 17.59 4.03
CA LYS A 41 -19.95 18.68 4.60
C LYS A 41 -19.85 18.40 6.10
N SER A 42 -18.84 17.63 6.48
CA SER A 42 -18.27 17.69 7.81
C SER A 42 -17.59 19.05 7.91
N SER A 43 -18.39 20.08 8.17
CA SER A 43 -17.86 21.27 8.82
C SER A 43 -17.23 20.78 10.11
N THR A 44 -15.91 20.67 10.12
CA THR A 44 -15.10 20.93 11.31
C THR A 44 -15.42 22.37 11.71
N ALA A 45 -16.60 22.57 12.29
CA ALA A 45 -16.81 23.62 13.25
C ALA A 45 -15.79 23.29 14.34
N GLU A 46 -14.76 24.11 14.44
CA GLU A 46 -14.04 24.27 15.70
C GLU A 46 -15.11 24.56 16.75
N HIS A 47 -15.58 23.49 17.40
CA HIS A 47 -16.45 23.59 18.55
C HIS A 47 -15.57 24.20 19.62
N ASP A 48 -15.55 25.52 19.67
CA ASP A 48 -14.90 26.27 20.72
C ASP A 48 -15.51 25.77 22.04
N PRO A 49 -14.78 24.95 22.81
CA PRO A 49 -15.36 24.19 23.91
C PRO A 49 -16.00 25.13 24.92
N VAL A 50 -15.50 26.38 24.98
CA VAL A 50 -15.98 27.46 25.84
C VAL A 50 -17.43 27.84 25.56
N LEU A 51 -17.89 27.83 24.30
CA LEU A 51 -19.27 28.20 23.97
C LEU A 51 -20.26 27.12 24.37
N LEU A 52 -19.87 25.84 24.24
CA LEU A 52 -20.67 24.71 24.67
C LEU A 52 -20.80 24.67 26.20
N THR A 53 -19.70 24.89 26.93
CA THR A 53 -19.75 24.97 28.40
C THR A 53 -20.62 26.13 28.87
N LYS A 54 -20.57 27.29 28.19
CA LYS A 54 -21.38 28.46 28.52
C LYS A 54 -22.88 28.22 28.30
N LEU A 55 -23.26 27.50 27.24
CA LEU A 55 -24.65 27.12 26.96
C LEU A 55 -25.19 26.10 27.97
N VAL A 56 -24.37 25.13 28.39
CA VAL A 56 -24.74 24.15 29.42
C VAL A 56 -24.86 24.81 30.79
N LEU A 57 -23.89 25.64 31.19
CA LEU A 57 -23.96 26.40 32.46
C LEU A 57 -25.15 27.36 32.49
N SER A 58 -25.48 28.00 31.38
CA SER A 58 -26.65 28.87 31.27
C SER A 58 -27.97 28.10 31.41
N LYS A 59 -28.08 26.91 30.80
CA LYS A 59 -29.27 26.05 30.93
C LYS A 59 -29.41 25.44 32.33
N VAL A 60 -28.30 25.00 32.93
CA VAL A 60 -28.31 24.45 34.29
C VAL A 60 -28.57 25.55 35.32
N GLY A 61 -28.00 26.75 35.14
CA GLY A 61 -28.28 27.91 35.97
C GLY A 61 -29.74 28.36 35.87
N ALA A 62 -30.32 28.38 34.67
CA ALA A 62 -31.74 28.67 34.48
C ALA A 62 -32.64 27.64 35.18
N LEU A 63 -32.32 26.34 35.11
CA LEU A 63 -33.05 25.31 35.84
C LEU A 63 -32.94 25.43 37.37
N ILE A 64 -31.84 26.01 37.88
CA ILE A 64 -31.66 26.27 39.32
C ILE A 64 -32.40 27.54 39.75
N SER A 65 -32.51 28.55 38.86
CA SER A 65 -33.12 29.86 39.15
C SER A 65 -34.59 29.99 38.78
N SER A 66 -35.18 29.09 38.00
CA SER A 66 -36.60 29.12 37.61
C SER A 66 -37.58 28.65 38.70
N ASP A 67 -37.20 28.75 39.98
CA ASP A 67 -37.99 28.25 41.12
C ASP A 67 -38.10 29.28 42.24
N GLU A 68 -38.40 30.54 41.90
CA GLU A 68 -38.69 31.60 42.87
C GLU A 68 -40.04 32.30 42.63
N GLY A 69 -40.94 31.71 41.84
CA GLY A 69 -42.22 32.36 41.58
C GLY A 69 -43.30 31.42 41.08
N GLU A 70 -43.96 30.75 42.01
CA GLU A 70 -45.43 30.66 42.08
C GLU A 70 -45.81 29.87 43.34
N ASP A 71 -45.96 30.61 44.44
CA ASP A 71 -46.95 30.28 45.46
C ASP A 71 -48.30 30.10 44.75
N ASP A 72 -48.92 28.93 44.89
CA ASP A 72 -50.28 28.82 45.45
C ASP A 72 -50.79 27.37 45.44
N GLY A 73 -50.66 26.71 46.60
CA GLY A 73 -51.57 25.67 47.05
C GLY A 73 -51.22 24.23 46.69
N ILE A 74 -50.54 23.52 47.61
CA ILE A 74 -50.86 22.15 48.10
C ILE A 74 -49.84 21.82 49.21
N ALA A 75 -50.23 22.09 50.46
CA ALA A 75 -49.38 22.06 51.66
C ALA A 75 -49.02 20.66 52.19
N THR A 76 -48.95 19.62 51.35
CA THR A 76 -48.63 18.25 51.81
C THR A 76 -47.70 17.45 50.91
N SER A 77 -47.31 17.94 49.73
CA SER A 77 -46.37 17.22 48.82
C SER A 77 -44.98 17.86 48.68
N GLY A 78 -44.78 19.07 49.21
CA GLY A 78 -43.53 19.84 49.04
C GLY A 78 -42.28 19.22 49.68
N GLY A 79 -42.44 18.36 50.71
CA GLY A 79 -41.30 17.72 51.38
C GLY A 79 -40.55 16.70 50.51
N PHE A 80 -41.26 15.93 49.68
CA PHE A 80 -40.63 14.95 48.79
C PHE A 80 -39.88 15.61 47.63
N ILE A 81 -40.39 16.74 47.14
CA ILE A 81 -39.79 17.51 46.04
C ILE A 81 -38.45 18.11 46.50
N ALA A 82 -38.38 18.63 47.73
CA ALA A 82 -37.15 19.15 48.30
C ALA A 82 -36.05 18.07 48.42
N ILE A 83 -36.41 16.86 48.89
CA ILE A 83 -35.45 15.75 49.02
C ILE A 83 -34.93 15.28 47.66
N LEU A 84 -35.80 15.18 46.65
CA LEU A 84 -35.41 14.79 45.30
C LEU A 84 -34.45 15.81 44.68
N ARG A 85 -34.70 17.11 44.91
CA ARG A 85 -33.84 18.21 44.45
C ARG A 85 -32.43 18.10 45.03
N ASP A 86 -32.32 17.86 46.33
CA ASP A 86 -31.02 17.71 47.00
C ASP A 86 -30.23 16.51 46.48
N ILE A 87 -30.91 15.39 46.18
CA ILE A 87 -30.27 14.20 45.60
C ILE A 87 -29.72 14.50 44.19
N VAL A 88 -30.49 15.20 43.36
CA VAL A 88 -30.06 15.58 42.00
C VAL A 88 -28.88 16.55 42.05
N ILE A 89 -28.94 17.57 42.92
CA ILE A 89 -27.84 18.52 43.13
C ILE A 89 -26.58 17.78 43.62
N GLY A 90 -26.74 16.86 44.57
CA GLY A 90 -25.67 16.02 45.08
C GLY A 90 -25.02 15.16 43.99
N MET A 91 -25.82 14.57 43.09
CA MET A 91 -25.30 13.81 41.94
C MET A 91 -24.52 14.68 40.95
N VAL A 92 -25.03 15.86 40.60
CA VAL A 92 -24.34 16.79 39.70
C VAL A 92 -23.04 17.27 40.32
N PHE A 93 -23.06 17.63 41.61
CA PHE A 93 -21.86 18.04 42.33
C PHE A 93 -20.85 16.90 42.45
N GLY A 94 -21.32 15.67 42.68
CA GLY A 94 -20.48 14.47 42.69
C GLY A 94 -19.78 14.23 41.36
N MET A 95 -20.52 14.29 40.23
CA MET A 95 -19.92 14.16 38.90
C MET A 95 -18.91 15.26 38.62
N LEU A 96 -19.22 16.50 38.99
CA LEU A 96 -18.33 17.65 38.81
C LEU A 96 -17.05 17.50 39.65
N CYS A 97 -17.17 17.05 40.91
CA CYS A 97 -16.01 16.74 41.75
C CYS A 97 -15.13 15.64 41.14
N ILE A 98 -15.71 14.54 40.64
CA ILE A 98 -14.95 13.46 39.98
C ILE A 98 -14.24 13.99 38.73
N SER A 99 -14.90 14.80 37.89
CA SER A 99 -14.28 15.42 36.72
C SER A 99 -13.12 16.35 37.09
N ILE A 100 -13.24 17.13 38.18
CA ILE A 100 -12.15 17.97 38.69
C ILE A 100 -10.98 17.10 39.15
N LEU A 101 -11.24 16.02 39.90
CA LEU A 101 -10.18 15.10 40.36
C LEU A 101 -9.42 14.48 39.18
N ILE A 102 -10.13 14.03 38.13
CA ILE A 102 -9.50 13.53 36.89
C ILE A 102 -8.64 14.61 36.23
N THR A 103 -9.12 15.85 36.19
CA THR A 103 -8.38 16.96 35.59
C THR A 103 -7.12 17.33 36.40
N LEU A 104 -7.21 17.27 37.73
CA LEU A 104 -6.08 17.53 38.63
C LEU A 104 -5.03 16.41 38.56
N ASP A 105 -5.47 15.16 38.40
CA ASP A 105 -4.60 14.00 38.13
C ASP A 105 -3.88 14.17 36.78
N HIS A 106 -4.60 14.58 35.73
CA HIS A 106 -4.00 14.83 34.41
C HIS A 106 -3.03 16.01 34.39
N ARG A 107 -3.16 16.96 35.33
CA ARG A 107 -2.24 18.09 35.51
C ARG A 107 -1.12 17.82 36.52
N ASP A 108 -1.05 16.61 37.06
CA ASP A 108 0.01 16.17 37.97
C ASP A 108 0.07 16.96 39.29
N VAL A 109 -1.03 17.64 39.66
CA VAL A 109 -1.11 18.46 40.89
C VAL A 109 -1.36 17.58 42.12
N ILE A 110 -2.12 16.51 41.95
CA ILE A 110 -2.34 15.48 42.97
C ILE A 110 -1.73 14.19 42.43
N HIS A 111 -0.60 13.80 42.99
CA HIS A 111 0.05 12.53 42.67
C HIS A 111 -0.74 11.39 43.31
N LEU A 112 -1.80 10.94 42.64
CA LEU A 112 -2.48 9.69 43.01
C LEU A 112 -1.58 8.55 42.55
N GLN A 113 -0.75 8.03 43.45
CA GLN A 113 0.16 6.92 43.16
C GLN A 113 -0.58 5.70 42.58
N SER A 114 -1.86 5.52 42.93
CA SER A 114 -2.75 4.51 42.35
C SER A 114 -3.03 4.68 40.86
N ALA A 115 -3.06 5.91 40.32
CA ALA A 115 -3.29 6.16 38.90
C ALA A 115 -2.07 5.76 38.06
N HIS A 116 -0.86 5.99 38.58
CA HIS A 116 0.37 5.55 37.93
C HIS A 116 0.47 4.01 37.91
N ASP A 117 0.12 3.35 39.01
CA ASP A 117 0.09 1.88 39.09
C ASP A 117 -0.96 1.28 38.16
N TYR A 118 -2.15 1.89 38.06
CA TYR A 118 -3.18 1.47 37.11
C TYR A 118 -2.71 1.64 35.66
N ARG A 119 -2.07 2.77 35.34
CA ARG A 119 -1.55 3.03 34.00
C ARG A 119 -0.43 2.05 33.64
N ALA A 120 0.49 1.77 34.57
CA ALA A 120 1.55 0.79 34.40
C ALA A 120 0.98 -0.62 34.20
N MET A 121 -0.04 -1.01 34.97
CA MET A 121 -0.73 -2.28 34.81
C MET A 121 -1.45 -2.37 33.45
N ALA A 122 -2.16 -1.32 33.04
CA ALA A 122 -2.84 -1.26 31.75
C ALA A 122 -1.84 -1.39 30.59
N PHE A 123 -0.69 -0.71 30.65
CA PHE A 123 0.37 -0.89 29.66
C PHE A 123 1.00 -2.28 29.71
N ASN A 124 1.13 -2.88 30.89
CA ASN A 124 1.67 -4.24 31.01
C ASN A 124 0.70 -5.28 30.43
N ILE A 125 -0.61 -5.08 30.59
CA ILE A 125 -1.65 -5.90 29.94
C ILE A 125 -1.60 -5.72 28.41
N LEU A 126 -1.39 -4.51 27.92
CA LEU A 126 -1.25 -4.25 26.48
C LEU A 126 0.07 -4.76 25.87
N LYS A 127 1.07 -5.11 26.69
CA LYS A 127 2.30 -5.78 26.23
C LYS A 127 2.07 -7.24 25.86
N ASP A 128 1.04 -7.87 26.42
CA ASP A 128 0.70 -9.24 26.07
C ASP A 128 0.13 -9.31 24.64
N PRO A 129 0.76 -10.09 23.73
CA PRO A 129 0.33 -10.17 22.33
C PRO A 129 -1.07 -10.74 22.15
N GLU A 130 -1.58 -11.58 23.07
CA GLU A 130 -2.93 -12.13 22.96
C GLU A 130 -3.99 -11.07 23.27
N THR A 131 -3.80 -10.35 24.37
CA THR A 131 -4.68 -9.24 24.74
C THR A 131 -4.68 -8.14 23.68
N ARG A 132 -3.51 -7.80 23.12
CA ARG A 132 -3.40 -6.79 22.06
C ARG A 132 -4.19 -7.18 20.81
N LYS A 133 -4.15 -8.46 20.39
CA LYS A 133 -4.92 -8.94 19.24
C LYS A 133 -6.42 -8.83 19.48
N SER A 134 -6.90 -9.22 20.67
CA SER A 134 -8.32 -9.12 21.01
C SER A 134 -8.82 -7.67 21.01
N VAL A 135 -8.04 -6.75 21.58
CA VAL A 135 -8.41 -5.31 21.59
C VAL A 135 -8.31 -4.71 20.18
N GLN A 136 -7.31 -5.11 19.39
CA GLN A 136 -7.16 -4.69 17.99
C GLN A 136 -8.34 -5.15 17.13
N GLU A 137 -8.80 -6.38 17.30
CA GLU A 137 -9.96 -6.92 16.60
C GLU A 137 -11.26 -6.22 17.02
N ALA A 138 -11.42 -5.97 18.33
CA ALA A 138 -12.62 -5.30 18.86
C ALA A 138 -12.70 -3.81 18.52
N SER A 139 -11.56 -3.11 18.43
CA SER A 139 -11.51 -1.66 18.19
C SER A 139 -11.29 -1.28 16.72
N GLY A 140 -10.83 -2.21 15.88
CA GLY A 140 -10.40 -1.91 14.51
C GLY A 140 -9.15 -1.04 14.42
N LEU A 141 -8.46 -0.77 15.54
CA LEU A 141 -7.26 0.05 15.61
C LEU A 141 -6.00 -0.81 15.67
N VAL A 142 -5.01 -0.49 14.84
CA VAL A 142 -3.71 -1.17 14.86
C VAL A 142 -2.82 -0.54 15.93
N PHE A 143 -2.61 -1.26 17.03
CA PHE A 143 -1.64 -0.85 18.06
C PHE A 143 -0.22 -1.17 17.57
N VAL A 144 0.58 -0.13 17.39
CA VAL A 144 2.00 -0.24 17.05
C VAL A 144 2.80 0.25 18.25
N ASP A 145 3.87 -0.46 18.59
CA ASP A 145 4.80 0.00 19.62
C ASP A 145 5.40 1.37 19.22
N VAL A 146 5.73 2.21 20.20
CA VAL A 146 6.26 3.55 19.94
C VAL A 146 7.59 3.49 19.18
N ASP A 147 8.43 2.50 19.48
CA ASP A 147 9.72 2.31 18.80
C ASP A 147 9.52 1.78 17.38
N ASP A 148 8.59 0.84 17.20
CA ASP A 148 8.20 0.37 15.87
C ASP A 148 7.58 1.49 15.02
N HIS A 149 6.76 2.36 15.63
CA HIS A 149 6.18 3.51 14.96
C HIS A 149 7.27 4.49 14.53
N LYS A 150 8.21 4.85 15.41
CA LYS A 150 9.36 5.70 15.06
C LYS A 150 10.20 5.10 13.94
N ARG A 151 10.47 3.80 13.97
CA ARG A 151 11.19 3.10 12.91
C ARG A 151 10.46 3.18 11.58
N LYS A 152 9.15 2.88 11.57
CA LYS A 152 8.31 2.96 10.36
C LYS A 152 8.25 4.38 9.81
N VAL A 153 8.07 5.40 10.64
CA VAL A 153 8.06 6.80 10.19
C VAL A 153 9.42 7.21 9.61
N THR A 154 10.52 6.74 10.19
CA THR A 154 11.88 7.00 9.69
C THR A 154 12.16 6.25 8.38
N GLU A 155 11.55 5.09 8.18
CA GLU A 155 11.62 4.36 6.90
C GLU A 155 10.79 5.09 5.84
N ILE A 156 9.54 5.46 6.19
CA ILE A 156 8.61 6.23 5.35
C ILE A 156 9.25 7.55 4.88
N SER A 157 9.98 8.25 5.75
CA SER A 157 10.63 9.51 5.40
C SER A 157 11.80 9.36 4.41
N LYS A 158 12.34 8.16 4.20
CA LYS A 158 13.38 7.87 3.20
C LYS A 158 12.81 7.57 1.81
N PHE A 159 11.56 7.14 1.71
CA PHE A 159 10.94 6.80 0.42
C PHE A 159 10.90 7.94 -0.59
N PRO A 160 10.64 9.21 -0.22
CA PRO A 160 10.65 10.30 -1.20
C PRO A 160 11.99 10.44 -1.93
N ASN A 161 13.11 10.22 -1.24
CA ASN A 161 14.44 10.28 -1.84
C ASN A 161 14.72 9.07 -2.74
N MET A 162 14.33 7.86 -2.30
CA MET A 162 14.44 6.66 -3.14
C MET A 162 13.58 6.75 -4.41
N MET A 163 12.37 7.32 -4.29
CA MET A 163 11.48 7.52 -5.44
C MET A 163 12.07 8.50 -6.45
N LYS A 164 12.68 9.61 -5.99
CA LYS A 164 13.41 10.54 -6.87
C LYS A 164 14.58 9.87 -7.58
N GLU A 165 15.40 9.09 -6.86
CA GLU A 165 16.53 8.36 -7.45
C GLU A 165 16.06 7.34 -8.51
N MET A 166 14.96 6.63 -8.24
CA MET A 166 14.38 5.68 -9.19
C MET A 166 13.77 6.37 -10.41
N GLU A 167 13.18 7.55 -10.24
CA GLU A 167 12.67 8.36 -11.35
C GLU A 167 13.81 8.87 -12.25
N GLU A 168 14.92 9.34 -11.66
CA GLU A 168 16.12 9.74 -12.39
C GLU A 168 16.73 8.56 -13.16
N LYS A 169 16.82 7.38 -12.53
CA LYS A 169 17.27 6.13 -13.18
C LYS A 169 16.36 5.76 -14.35
N LYS A 170 15.04 5.85 -14.20
CA LYS A 170 14.09 5.60 -15.29
C LYS A 170 14.28 6.58 -16.46
N LYS A 171 14.45 7.87 -16.17
CA LYS A 171 14.71 8.89 -17.21
C LYS A 171 16.01 8.61 -17.96
N LYS A 172 17.08 8.23 -17.24
CA LYS A 172 18.35 7.86 -17.86
C LYS A 172 18.22 6.62 -18.76
N VAL A 173 17.59 5.57 -18.26
CA VAL A 173 17.37 4.34 -19.05
C VAL A 173 16.51 4.61 -20.28
N ALA A 174 15.49 5.46 -20.17
CA ALA A 174 14.67 5.86 -21.33
C ALA A 174 15.50 6.61 -22.38
N ALA A 175 16.36 7.54 -21.96
CA ALA A 175 17.26 8.26 -22.85
C ALA A 175 18.28 7.33 -23.52
N ASP A 176 18.90 6.42 -22.75
CA ASP A 176 19.86 5.43 -23.26
C ASP A 176 19.18 4.47 -24.27
N LEU A 177 17.91 4.09 -24.03
CA LEU A 177 17.12 3.26 -24.94
C LEU A 177 16.81 4.00 -26.24
N GLU A 178 16.48 5.29 -26.18
CA GLU A 178 16.23 6.10 -27.38
C GLU A 178 17.50 6.22 -28.24
N VAL A 179 18.67 6.42 -27.63
CA VAL A 179 19.96 6.43 -28.33
C VAL A 179 20.26 5.07 -28.96
N ALA A 180 20.12 3.98 -28.20
CA ALA A 180 20.34 2.63 -28.71
C ALA A 180 19.40 2.28 -29.87
N LYS A 181 18.14 2.74 -29.82
CA LYS A 181 17.17 2.56 -30.92
C LYS A 181 17.61 3.31 -32.18
N LYS A 182 18.06 4.57 -32.04
CA LYS A 182 18.59 5.35 -33.17
C LYS A 182 19.83 4.71 -33.80
N GLU A 183 20.76 4.20 -32.98
CA GLU A 183 21.94 3.48 -33.47
C GLU A 183 21.56 2.19 -34.20
N HIS A 184 20.61 1.42 -33.64
CA HIS A 184 20.10 0.23 -34.27
C HIS A 184 19.45 0.54 -35.63
N ASP A 185 18.60 1.56 -35.69
CA ASP A 185 17.91 1.97 -36.93
C ASP A 185 18.90 2.50 -37.98
N ALA A 186 20.01 3.12 -37.56
CA ALA A 186 21.09 3.53 -38.46
C ALA A 186 21.88 2.34 -39.04
N ILE A 187 22.06 1.27 -38.27
CA ILE A 187 22.83 0.07 -38.69
C ILE A 187 21.96 -0.91 -39.50
N LYS A 188 20.66 -0.97 -39.20
CA LYS A 188 19.69 -1.88 -39.84
C LYS A 188 19.76 -1.92 -41.38
N PRO A 189 19.78 -0.81 -42.13
CA PRO A 189 19.85 -0.88 -43.60
C PRO A 189 21.15 -1.52 -44.11
N GLY A 190 22.28 -1.25 -43.45
CA GLY A 190 23.56 -1.88 -43.79
C GLY A 190 23.56 -3.38 -43.49
N TYR A 191 22.94 -3.76 -42.37
CA TYR A 191 22.74 -5.17 -42.02
C TYR A 191 21.87 -5.90 -43.03
N ASP A 192 20.72 -5.34 -43.42
CA ASP A 192 19.78 -5.95 -44.37
C ASP A 192 20.43 -6.20 -45.74
N VAL A 193 21.25 -5.26 -46.22
CA VAL A 193 22.05 -5.44 -47.46
C VAL A 193 23.06 -6.57 -47.33
N LEU A 194 23.72 -6.70 -46.18
CA LEU A 194 24.67 -7.79 -45.93
C LEU A 194 23.96 -9.15 -45.85
N VAL A 195 22.77 -9.22 -45.25
CA VAL A 195 21.97 -10.45 -45.17
C VAL A 195 21.55 -10.93 -46.56
N LEU A 196 21.20 -10.01 -47.45
CA LEU A 196 20.80 -10.30 -48.83
C LEU A 196 21.98 -10.65 -49.75
N ASN A 197 23.22 -10.54 -49.29
CA ASN A 197 24.39 -10.79 -50.14
C ASN A 197 24.47 -12.29 -50.51
N PRO A 198 24.33 -12.65 -51.81
CA PRO A 198 24.34 -14.05 -52.26
C PRO A 198 25.64 -14.78 -51.92
N SER A 199 26.73 -14.05 -51.72
CA SER A 199 28.05 -14.60 -51.38
C SER A 199 28.07 -15.34 -50.04
N LEU A 200 27.14 -15.03 -49.12
CA LEU A 200 27.03 -15.71 -47.84
C LEU A 200 26.30 -17.06 -47.95
N GLY A 201 25.60 -17.32 -49.06
CA GLY A 201 24.84 -18.56 -49.27
C GLY A 201 23.71 -18.78 -48.27
N LEU A 202 23.23 -17.72 -47.61
CA LEU A 202 22.18 -17.78 -46.57
C LEU A 202 20.85 -18.26 -47.14
N ASP A 203 20.61 -18.00 -48.42
CA ASP A 203 19.47 -18.48 -49.23
C ASP A 203 19.43 -20.01 -49.32
N LYS A 204 20.59 -20.67 -49.21
CA LYS A 204 20.71 -22.13 -49.27
C LYS A 204 20.49 -22.80 -47.93
N PHE A 205 20.33 -22.06 -46.82
CA PHE A 205 20.12 -22.67 -45.52
C PHE A 205 18.76 -23.37 -45.45
N CYS A 206 18.77 -24.66 -45.17
CA CYS A 206 17.57 -25.47 -45.00
C CYS A 206 17.25 -25.67 -43.51
N GLY A 207 16.33 -24.88 -42.97
CA GLY A 207 15.93 -24.97 -41.56
C GLY A 207 15.25 -26.29 -41.18
N ASP A 208 14.48 -26.85 -42.11
CA ASP A 208 13.67 -28.06 -41.90
C ASP A 208 14.41 -29.36 -42.22
N CYS A 209 15.61 -29.27 -42.80
CA CYS A 209 16.41 -30.43 -43.12
C CYS A 209 16.76 -31.22 -41.86
N LYS A 210 16.70 -32.55 -41.96
CA LYS A 210 17.00 -33.46 -40.84
C LYS A 210 18.49 -33.45 -40.55
N TRP A 211 18.83 -33.04 -39.34
CA TRP A 211 20.14 -33.19 -38.74
C TRP A 211 20.16 -34.43 -37.84
N ASN A 212 20.95 -35.43 -38.26
CA ASN A 212 21.34 -36.64 -37.52
C ASN A 212 20.21 -37.32 -36.70
N GLY A 213 19.28 -37.97 -37.39
CA GLY A 213 18.41 -38.99 -36.78
C GLY A 213 17.26 -38.52 -35.89
N GLY A 214 17.01 -37.21 -35.72
CA GLY A 214 15.83 -36.77 -34.96
C GLY A 214 15.59 -35.27 -34.82
N THR A 215 16.57 -34.42 -35.12
CA THR A 215 16.46 -32.96 -34.96
C THR A 215 16.51 -32.23 -36.30
N ASN A 216 15.97 -31.01 -36.40
CA ASN A 216 16.09 -30.18 -37.59
C ASN A 216 17.28 -29.20 -37.48
N CYS A 217 17.76 -28.70 -38.61
CA CYS A 217 18.87 -27.74 -38.64
C CYS A 217 18.53 -26.43 -37.89
N ASN A 218 17.26 -26.03 -37.82
CA ASN A 218 16.80 -24.89 -37.02
C ASN A 218 17.02 -25.09 -35.51
N ALA A 219 16.62 -26.22 -34.95
CA ALA A 219 16.82 -26.53 -33.52
C ALA A 219 18.31 -26.56 -33.19
N ARG A 220 19.16 -27.04 -34.10
CA ARG A 220 20.61 -27.01 -33.91
C ARG A 220 21.17 -25.59 -34.01
N LYS A 221 20.69 -24.75 -34.93
CA LYS A 221 21.02 -23.32 -35.00
C LYS A 221 20.64 -22.61 -33.70
N ASP A 222 19.45 -22.88 -33.16
CA ASP A 222 18.98 -22.28 -31.89
C ASP A 222 19.80 -22.77 -30.70
N TYR A 223 20.21 -24.04 -30.70
CA TYR A 223 21.19 -24.56 -29.74
C TYR A 223 22.54 -23.83 -29.83
N LEU A 224 23.05 -23.56 -31.04
CA LEU A 224 24.30 -22.81 -31.21
C LEU A 224 24.17 -21.36 -30.74
N LYS A 225 23.03 -20.71 -31.04
CA LYS A 225 22.70 -19.36 -30.57
C LYS A 225 22.65 -19.27 -29.05
N SER A 226 21.99 -20.23 -28.39
CA SER A 226 21.86 -20.26 -26.93
C SER A 226 23.15 -20.69 -26.21
N THR A 227 23.86 -21.68 -26.74
CA THR A 227 25.05 -22.27 -26.09
C THR A 227 26.30 -21.40 -26.28
N TYR A 228 26.47 -20.81 -27.46
CA TYR A 228 27.70 -20.08 -27.82
C TYR A 228 27.47 -18.58 -28.05
N HIS A 229 26.26 -18.07 -27.77
CA HIS A 229 25.87 -16.67 -27.97
C HIS A 229 26.19 -16.16 -29.39
N LEU A 230 26.07 -17.04 -30.39
CA LEU A 230 26.32 -16.70 -31.78
C LEU A 230 25.15 -15.89 -32.34
N GLY A 231 25.46 -14.83 -33.10
CA GLY A 231 24.47 -14.13 -33.91
C GLY A 231 23.83 -15.07 -34.93
N GLU A 232 22.56 -14.83 -35.28
CA GLU A 232 21.77 -15.76 -36.10
C GLU A 232 22.43 -16.13 -37.43
N ILE A 233 22.97 -15.13 -38.14
CA ILE A 233 23.68 -15.33 -39.41
C ILE A 233 24.92 -16.21 -39.21
N LYS A 234 25.72 -15.92 -38.18
CA LYS A 234 26.94 -16.67 -37.90
C LYS A 234 26.61 -18.13 -37.56
N ALA A 235 25.57 -18.36 -36.77
CA ALA A 235 25.08 -19.70 -36.46
C ALA A 235 24.63 -20.45 -37.72
N LYS A 236 23.89 -19.79 -38.64
CA LYS A 236 23.52 -20.39 -39.94
C LYS A 236 24.75 -20.73 -40.78
N VAL A 237 25.72 -19.82 -40.90
CA VAL A 237 26.95 -20.04 -41.68
C VAL A 237 27.81 -21.16 -41.09
N GLU A 238 27.97 -21.23 -39.76
CA GLU A 238 28.69 -22.33 -39.11
C GLU A 238 27.99 -23.67 -39.29
N MET A 239 26.65 -23.70 -39.27
CA MET A 239 25.86 -24.88 -39.58
C MET A 239 26.08 -25.35 -41.01
N MET A 240 25.99 -24.46 -42.00
CA MET A 240 26.23 -24.81 -43.40
C MET A 240 27.66 -25.29 -43.66
N LYS A 241 28.64 -24.73 -42.95
CA LYS A 241 30.05 -25.15 -43.05
C LYS A 241 30.33 -26.51 -42.44
N SER A 242 29.73 -26.79 -41.28
CA SER A 242 29.98 -28.04 -40.54
C SER A 242 29.12 -29.20 -41.03
N LEU A 243 27.94 -28.91 -41.60
CA LEU A 243 26.91 -29.91 -41.88
C LEU A 243 26.29 -29.67 -43.27
N PRO A 244 26.80 -30.33 -44.33
CA PRO A 244 26.30 -30.14 -45.68
C PRO A 244 24.84 -30.56 -45.87
N GLN A 245 24.26 -31.38 -44.97
CA GLN A 245 22.83 -31.69 -44.99
C GLN A 245 21.90 -30.52 -44.67
N CYS A 246 22.42 -29.42 -44.11
CA CYS A 246 21.66 -28.20 -43.83
C CYS A 246 21.70 -27.19 -44.99
N VAL A 247 22.19 -27.60 -46.15
CA VAL A 247 22.26 -26.80 -47.38
C VAL A 247 21.28 -27.40 -48.39
N ASN A 248 20.29 -26.61 -48.82
CA ASN A 248 19.42 -26.95 -49.95
C ASN A 248 20.27 -27.03 -51.22
N LYS A 249 20.19 -28.17 -51.91
CA LYS A 249 20.89 -28.42 -53.17
C LYS A 249 20.17 -27.81 -54.35
#